data_AF-A0A9X2SK37-F1
#
_entry.id   AF-A0A9X2SK37-F1
#
_cell.length_a   1.000
_cell.length_b   1.000
_cell.length_c   1.000
_cell.angle_alpha   90.00
_cell.angle_beta   90.00
_cell.angle_gamma   90.00
#
_symmetry.space_group_name_H-M   'P 1'
#
loop_
_entity.id
_entity.type
_entity.pdbx_description
1 polymer ?
#
loop_
_entity_poly.entity_id
_entity_poly.type
_entity_poly.pdbx_seq_one_letter_code
_entity_poly.pdbx_strand_id
1 'polypeptide(L)'
;MGDEPNTVVDRIAEAVGWTGAVAPKYDWDHVEKRLKTPFPADYQAFMARFPSCFFRDSLRLWNPIQNTAGLRRFTEDFTRHLANVNEGREYYPEIPAAFPQPGGVIPFADDAAGGVLFWSPRTADPDGWHVVYQSSSLPDVWRSTRRSMTAVLLEFATSRSTRNLLRWDMSGKDRSIELF
;
A
#
# COMPACT_ATOMS: atom_id res chain seq x y z
N MET A 1 0.59 -13.25 19.47
CA MET A 1 1.13 -12.09 20.20
C MET A 1 1.48 -11.09 19.13
N GLY A 2 0.53 -10.20 18.81
CA GLY A 2 0.70 -9.24 17.72
C GLY A 2 1.60 -8.11 18.20
N ASP A 3 2.63 -7.78 17.43
CA ASP A 3 3.39 -6.54 17.64
C ASP A 3 2.41 -5.37 17.54
N GLU A 4 2.40 -4.46 18.52
CA GLU A 4 1.56 -3.27 18.47
C GLU A 4 1.91 -2.44 17.22
N PRO A 5 0.94 -1.84 16.51
CA PRO A 5 1.16 -1.19 15.22
C PRO A 5 2.30 -0.16 15.23
N ASN A 6 2.42 0.60 16.32
CA ASN A 6 3.48 1.60 16.50
C ASN A 6 4.88 0.96 16.50
N THR A 7 5.03 -0.23 17.08
CA THR A 7 6.32 -0.93 17.13
C THR A 7 6.76 -1.44 15.75
N VAL A 8 5.83 -1.88 14.90
CA VAL A 8 6.15 -2.30 13.52
C VAL A 8 6.52 -1.09 12.67
N VAL A 9 5.75 -0.01 12.78
CA VAL A 9 6.01 1.24 12.05
C VAL A 9 7.37 1.83 12.42
N ASP A 10 7.74 1.81 13.70
CA ASP A 10 9.06 2.28 14.16
C ASP A 10 10.20 1.40 13.61
N ARG A 11 10.01 0.08 13.56
CA ARG A 11 10.99 -0.84 12.93
C ARG A 11 11.15 -0.59 11.43
N ILE A 12 10.06 -0.24 10.73
CA ILE A 12 10.15 0.16 9.33
C ILE A 12 10.97 1.45 9.22
N ALA A 13 10.70 2.43 10.08
CA ALA A 13 11.40 3.72 10.09
C ALA A 13 12.90 3.53 10.36
N GLU A 14 13.27 2.70 11.35
CA GLU A 14 14.65 2.33 11.64
C GLU A 14 15.31 1.65 10.43
N ALA A 15 14.63 0.67 9.80
CA ALA A 15 15.18 -0.09 8.68
C ALA A 15 15.53 0.78 7.46
N VAL A 16 14.79 1.88 7.25
CA VAL A 16 15.02 2.84 6.16
C VAL A 16 15.67 4.17 6.60
N GLY A 17 16.16 4.23 7.85
CA GLY A 17 16.83 5.42 8.38
C GLY A 17 15.94 6.67 8.51
N TRP A 18 14.62 6.51 8.61
CA TRP A 18 13.67 7.62 8.70
C TRP A 18 13.41 8.08 10.14
N THR A 19 13.70 9.36 10.42
CA THR A 19 13.53 9.96 11.76
C THR A 19 12.53 11.11 11.82
N GLY A 20 11.99 11.57 10.67
CA GLY A 20 11.04 12.69 10.61
C GLY A 20 9.62 12.33 11.04
N ALA A 21 8.66 13.25 10.97
CA ALA A 21 7.25 12.96 11.29
C ALA A 21 6.29 13.65 10.31
N VAL A 22 5.01 13.26 10.32
CA VAL A 22 3.96 13.91 9.54
C VAL A 22 3.12 14.79 10.43
N ALA A 23 2.92 16.05 10.02
CA ALA A 23 1.87 16.90 10.56
C ALA A 23 0.63 16.77 9.65
N PRO A 24 -0.42 16.05 10.07
CA PRO A 24 -1.57 15.80 9.21
C PRO A 24 -2.42 17.07 9.03
N LYS A 25 -2.86 17.31 7.79
CA LYS A 25 -3.87 18.34 7.45
C LYS A 25 -5.29 17.82 7.63
N TYR A 26 -5.51 16.53 7.40
CA TYR A 26 -6.81 15.88 7.47
C TYR A 26 -6.80 14.77 8.54
N ASP A 27 -7.97 14.49 9.10
CA ASP A 27 -8.19 13.28 9.90
C ASP A 27 -8.64 12.11 9.00
N TRP A 28 -8.69 10.90 9.58
CA TRP A 28 -9.13 9.71 8.86
C TRP A 28 -10.60 9.76 8.49
N ASP A 29 -11.45 10.32 9.35
CA ASP A 29 -12.86 10.58 9.05
C ASP A 29 -13.06 11.31 7.72
N HIS A 30 -12.24 12.34 7.45
CA HIS A 30 -12.29 13.08 6.19
C HIS A 30 -11.93 12.20 4.99
N VAL A 31 -10.85 11.41 5.10
CA VAL A 31 -10.37 10.54 4.02
C VAL A 31 -11.35 9.39 3.74
N GLU A 32 -11.85 8.74 4.80
CA GLU A 32 -12.80 7.63 4.70
C GLU A 32 -14.14 8.09 4.12
N LYS A 33 -14.66 9.26 4.51
CA LYS A 33 -15.86 9.85 3.90
C LYS A 33 -15.64 10.18 2.42
N ARG A 34 -14.46 10.67 2.05
CA ARG A 34 -14.11 11.03 0.67
C ARG A 34 -14.04 9.82 -0.26
N LEU A 35 -13.53 8.70 0.24
CA LEU A 35 -13.30 7.46 -0.51
C LEU A 35 -14.37 6.39 -0.26
N LYS A 36 -15.30 6.64 0.67
CA LYS A 36 -16.35 5.70 1.10
C LYS A 36 -15.79 4.33 1.48
N THR A 37 -14.61 4.32 2.08
CA THR A 37 -13.83 3.11 2.36
C THR A 37 -13.15 3.28 3.72
N PRO A 38 -13.31 2.36 4.67
CA PRO A 38 -12.54 2.37 5.90
C PRO A 38 -11.10 1.89 5.65
N PHE A 39 -10.15 2.26 6.50
CA PHE A 39 -8.75 1.82 6.35
C PHE A 39 -8.23 1.02 7.55
N PRO A 40 -7.34 0.02 7.33
CA PRO A 40 -6.70 -0.72 8.41
C PRO A 40 -5.94 0.20 9.39
N ALA A 41 -6.00 -0.09 10.68
CA ALA A 41 -5.34 0.71 11.71
C ALA A 41 -3.82 0.76 11.52
N ASP A 42 -3.21 -0.30 10.98
CA ASP A 42 -1.77 -0.36 10.69
C ASP A 42 -1.36 0.60 9.56
N TYR A 43 -2.20 0.76 8.54
CA TYR A 43 -2.01 1.77 7.49
C TYR A 43 -2.17 3.18 8.04
N GLN A 44 -3.16 3.40 8.91
CA GLN A 44 -3.36 4.69 9.56
C GLN A 44 -2.13 5.09 10.40
N ALA A 45 -1.60 4.15 11.18
CA ALA A 45 -0.38 4.36 11.97
C ALA A 45 0.85 4.62 11.08
N PHE A 46 1.00 3.88 9.97
CA PHE A 46 2.08 4.11 9.01
C PHE A 46 2.03 5.53 8.43
N MET A 47 0.86 5.99 7.97
CA MET A 47 0.69 7.32 7.39
C MET A 47 0.78 8.46 8.43
N ALA A 48 0.62 8.18 9.72
CA ALA A 48 0.95 9.15 10.75
C ALA A 48 2.47 9.36 10.89
N ARG A 49 3.29 8.38 10.51
CA ARG A 49 4.75 8.40 10.64
C ARG A 49 5.49 8.77 9.35
N PHE A 50 4.96 8.36 8.20
CA PHE A 50 5.60 8.49 6.89
C PHE A 50 4.87 9.49 5.99
N PRO A 51 5.55 10.53 5.47
CA PRO A 51 4.97 11.41 4.46
C PRO A 51 4.79 10.66 3.13
N SER A 52 4.21 11.34 2.14
CA SER A 52 4.23 10.84 0.76
C SER A 52 5.68 10.64 0.31
N CYS A 53 6.00 9.46 -0.19
CA CYS A 53 7.38 9.10 -0.50
C CYS A 53 7.51 8.01 -1.57
N PHE A 54 8.69 7.94 -2.17
CA PHE A 54 9.19 6.79 -2.90
C PHE A 54 10.01 5.91 -1.95
N PHE A 55 9.39 4.83 -1.52
CA PHE A 55 9.91 3.91 -0.52
C PHE A 55 10.86 2.90 -1.17
N ARG A 56 12.11 2.88 -0.71
CA ARG A 56 13.19 2.02 -1.22
C ARG A 56 13.34 2.05 -2.74
N ASP A 57 13.19 3.24 -3.34
CA ASP A 57 13.32 3.44 -4.79
C ASP A 57 12.42 2.46 -5.60
N SER A 58 11.29 2.03 -5.02
CA SER A 58 10.52 0.94 -5.60
C SER A 58 9.03 1.09 -5.43
N LEU A 59 8.55 1.63 -4.32
CA LEU A 59 7.11 1.78 -4.04
C LEU A 59 6.75 3.25 -3.88
N ARG A 60 5.76 3.72 -4.64
CA ARG A 60 5.17 5.05 -4.49
C ARG A 60 4.03 4.98 -3.50
N LEU A 61 4.13 5.76 -2.42
CA LEU A 61 3.12 5.89 -1.39
C LEU A 61 2.68 7.34 -1.30
N TRP A 62 1.39 7.59 -1.55
CA TRP A 62 0.78 8.89 -1.27
C TRP A 62 0.16 8.87 0.11
N ASN A 63 0.46 9.89 0.92
CA ASN A 63 -0.14 10.06 2.22
C ASN A 63 -1.41 10.93 2.10
N PRO A 64 -2.61 10.35 2.30
CA PRO A 64 -3.86 11.06 2.09
C PRO A 64 -4.19 12.07 3.20
N ILE A 65 -3.57 11.95 4.38
CA ILE A 65 -3.81 12.86 5.51
C ILE A 65 -2.82 14.03 5.55
N GLN A 66 -1.67 13.90 4.89
CA GLN A 66 -0.57 14.88 4.95
C GLN A 66 -0.99 16.26 4.44
N ASN A 67 -1.51 16.35 3.21
CA ASN A 67 -1.89 17.62 2.59
C ASN A 67 -2.87 17.40 1.42
N THR A 68 -3.35 18.50 0.83
CA THR A 68 -4.33 18.46 -0.28
C THR A 68 -3.77 17.79 -1.54
N ALA A 69 -2.47 17.93 -1.83
CA ALA A 69 -1.86 17.27 -2.97
C ALA A 69 -1.77 15.75 -2.76
N GLY A 70 -1.37 15.30 -1.57
CA GLY A 70 -1.33 13.89 -1.19
C GLY A 70 -2.70 13.22 -1.28
N LEU A 71 -3.74 13.84 -0.71
CA LEU A 71 -5.12 13.36 -0.82
C LEU A 71 -5.60 13.28 -2.27
N ARG A 72 -5.30 14.31 -3.07
CA ARG A 72 -5.68 14.34 -4.49
C ARG A 72 -5.00 13.21 -5.25
N ARG A 73 -3.69 13.05 -5.13
CA ARG A 73 -2.93 12.00 -5.81
C ARG A 73 -3.38 10.60 -5.40
N PHE A 74 -3.58 10.38 -4.10
CA PHE A 74 -4.11 9.11 -3.61
C PHE A 74 -5.50 8.82 -4.20
N THR A 75 -6.40 9.81 -4.25
CA THR A 75 -7.75 9.63 -4.82
C THR A 75 -7.73 9.37 -6.34
N GLU A 76 -6.85 10.05 -7.06
CA GLU A 76 -6.63 9.85 -8.51
C GLU A 76 -6.15 8.41 -8.78
N ASP A 77 -5.10 7.97 -8.07
CA ASP A 77 -4.56 6.61 -8.21
C ASP A 77 -5.57 5.55 -7.76
N PHE A 78 -6.27 5.79 -6.65
CA PHE A 78 -7.33 4.90 -6.16
C PHE A 78 -8.40 4.66 -7.23
N THR A 79 -8.89 5.73 -7.85
CA THR A 79 -9.95 5.65 -8.88
C THR A 79 -9.43 4.97 -10.15
N ARG A 80 -8.24 5.37 -10.61
CA ARG A 80 -7.59 4.83 -11.81
C ARG A 80 -7.37 3.33 -11.69
N HIS A 81 -6.84 2.86 -10.57
CA HIS A 81 -6.54 1.44 -10.38
C HIS A 81 -7.79 0.58 -10.27
N LEU A 82 -8.86 1.07 -9.65
CA LEU A 82 -10.14 0.35 -9.65
C LEU A 82 -10.73 0.22 -11.06
N ALA A 83 -10.60 1.26 -11.90
CA ALA A 83 -10.99 1.18 -13.31
C ALA A 83 -10.16 0.12 -14.06
N ASN A 84 -8.84 0.14 -13.90
CA ASN A 84 -7.94 -0.84 -14.53
C ASN A 84 -8.25 -2.29 -14.13
N VAL A 85 -8.63 -2.53 -12.86
CA VAL A 85 -9.04 -3.86 -12.40
C VAL A 85 -10.32 -4.31 -13.09
N ASN A 86 -11.32 -3.42 -13.23
CA ASN A 86 -12.55 -3.75 -13.94
C ASN A 86 -12.30 -4.04 -15.42
N GLU A 87 -11.51 -3.20 -16.10
CA GLU A 87 -11.13 -3.40 -17.51
C GLU A 87 -10.37 -4.71 -17.70
N GLY A 88 -9.38 -5.00 -16.84
CA GLY A 88 -8.64 -6.26 -16.89
C GLY A 88 -9.56 -7.48 -16.78
N ARG A 89 -10.60 -7.40 -15.93
CA ARG A 89 -11.56 -8.49 -15.73
C ARG A 89 -12.44 -8.78 -16.95
N GLU A 90 -12.60 -7.82 -17.86
CA GLU A 90 -13.28 -8.06 -19.14
C GLU A 90 -12.50 -9.05 -20.03
N TYR A 91 -11.18 -9.08 -19.88
CA TYR A 91 -10.28 -9.96 -20.63
C TYR A 91 -9.90 -11.22 -19.85
N TYR A 92 -9.80 -11.13 -18.52
CA TYR A 92 -9.34 -12.19 -17.62
C TYR A 92 -10.32 -12.33 -16.44
N PRO A 93 -11.35 -13.19 -16.55
CA PRO A 93 -12.40 -13.32 -15.52
C PRO A 93 -11.90 -13.73 -14.13
N GLU A 94 -10.69 -14.30 -14.05
CA GLU A 94 -9.97 -14.66 -12.82
C GLU A 94 -9.43 -13.46 -12.04
N ILE A 95 -9.33 -12.28 -12.66
CA ILE A 95 -8.95 -11.05 -11.99
C ILE A 95 -9.99 -10.73 -10.89
N PRO A 96 -9.54 -10.35 -9.67
CA PRO A 96 -10.45 -9.94 -8.61
C PRO A 96 -11.39 -8.82 -9.05
N ALA A 97 -12.56 -8.73 -8.43
CA ALA A 97 -13.42 -7.57 -8.68
C ALA A 97 -12.75 -6.27 -8.18
N ALA A 98 -13.24 -5.12 -8.62
CA ALA A 98 -12.89 -3.84 -8.00
C ALA A 98 -13.82 -3.58 -6.80
N PHE A 99 -13.28 -3.06 -5.68
CA PHE A 99 -14.11 -2.55 -4.59
C PHE A 99 -15.09 -1.47 -5.13
N PRO A 100 -16.36 -1.42 -4.67
CA PRO A 100 -16.95 -2.13 -3.52
C PRO A 100 -17.61 -3.48 -3.83
N GLN A 101 -17.36 -4.08 -5.00
CA GLN A 101 -17.96 -5.39 -5.30
C GLN A 101 -17.45 -6.46 -4.30
N PRO A 102 -18.28 -7.46 -3.93
CA PRO A 102 -17.85 -8.56 -3.06
C PRO A 102 -16.59 -9.26 -3.57
N GLY A 103 -15.61 -9.45 -2.70
CA GLY A 103 -14.30 -10.01 -3.07
C GLY A 103 -13.39 -9.04 -3.83
N GLY A 104 -13.77 -7.77 -3.95
CA GLY A 104 -13.03 -6.79 -4.72
C GLY A 104 -11.81 -6.22 -3.99
N VAL A 105 -10.78 -5.86 -4.74
CA VAL A 105 -9.51 -5.32 -4.21
C VAL A 105 -9.52 -3.80 -4.09
N ILE A 106 -8.72 -3.27 -3.16
CA ILE A 106 -8.62 -1.84 -2.84
C ILE A 106 -7.15 -1.38 -3.01
N PRO A 107 -6.81 -0.51 -3.97
CA PRO A 107 -5.44 -0.09 -4.24
C PRO A 107 -4.89 0.84 -3.14
N PHE A 108 -3.57 0.79 -2.90
CA PHE A 108 -2.92 1.70 -1.95
C PHE A 108 -1.50 2.16 -2.32
N ALA A 109 -0.83 1.46 -3.23
CA ALA A 109 0.52 1.84 -3.68
C ALA A 109 0.79 1.34 -5.09
N ASP A 110 1.67 2.04 -5.80
CA ASP A 110 2.23 1.62 -7.08
C ASP A 110 3.68 1.22 -6.88
N ASP A 111 4.18 0.29 -7.70
CA ASP A 111 5.61 0.09 -7.85
C ASP A 111 6.21 0.93 -9.00
N ALA A 112 7.54 0.94 -9.10
CA ALA A 112 8.30 1.67 -10.10
C ALA A 112 8.11 1.17 -11.55
N ALA A 113 7.57 -0.04 -11.75
CA ALA A 113 7.38 -0.71 -13.03
C ALA A 113 5.91 -0.76 -13.47
N GLY A 114 5.01 -0.09 -12.75
CA GLY A 114 3.58 -0.02 -13.04
C GLY A 114 2.75 -1.17 -12.45
N GLY A 115 3.32 -2.01 -11.59
CA GLY A 115 2.56 -2.92 -10.74
C GLY A 115 1.90 -2.19 -9.58
N VAL A 116 0.92 -2.83 -8.95
CA VAL A 116 0.04 -2.21 -7.97
C VAL A 116 -0.16 -3.12 -6.77
N LEU A 117 -0.13 -2.52 -5.58
CA LEU A 117 -0.43 -3.19 -4.32
C LEU A 117 -1.84 -2.82 -3.88
N PHE A 118 -2.57 -3.84 -3.44
CA PHE A 118 -3.94 -3.75 -3.01
C PHE A 118 -4.14 -4.40 -1.65
N TRP A 119 -5.14 -3.94 -0.90
CA TRP A 119 -5.79 -4.75 0.12
C TRP A 119 -6.84 -5.65 -0.52
N SER A 120 -6.98 -6.86 0.03
CA SER A 120 -8.11 -7.74 -0.26
C SER A 120 -8.98 -7.87 1.01
N PRO A 121 -10.18 -7.27 1.02
CA PRO A 121 -11.09 -7.20 2.16
C PRO A 121 -11.87 -8.50 2.32
N ARG A 122 -11.23 -9.52 2.92
CA ARG A 122 -11.88 -10.82 3.21
C ARG A 122 -12.84 -10.77 4.40
N THR A 123 -12.75 -9.73 5.22
CA THR A 123 -13.55 -9.50 6.41
C THR A 123 -14.13 -8.10 6.37
N ALA A 124 -15.24 -7.90 7.09
CA ALA A 124 -15.82 -6.57 7.27
C ALA A 124 -14.89 -5.65 8.09
N ASP A 125 -14.12 -6.24 9.00
CA ASP A 125 -13.08 -5.55 9.76
C ASP A 125 -11.85 -5.26 8.87
N PRO A 126 -11.46 -3.97 8.70
CA PRO A 126 -10.26 -3.57 7.96
C PRO A 126 -8.96 -4.20 8.47
N ASP A 127 -8.86 -4.48 9.77
CA ASP A 127 -7.64 -5.04 10.35
C ASP A 127 -7.42 -6.50 9.95
N GLY A 128 -8.46 -7.18 9.42
CA GLY A 128 -8.36 -8.50 8.82
C GLY A 128 -7.94 -8.51 7.35
N TRP A 129 -7.74 -7.34 6.73
CA TRP A 129 -7.36 -7.23 5.33
C TRP A 129 -5.89 -7.64 5.13
N HIS A 130 -5.58 -8.12 3.93
CA HIS A 130 -4.20 -8.52 3.60
C HIS A 130 -3.79 -7.99 2.24
N VAL A 131 -2.48 -7.89 2.03
CA VAL A 131 -1.91 -7.35 0.79
C VAL A 131 -1.91 -8.39 -0.33
N VAL A 132 -2.32 -7.93 -1.51
CA VAL A 132 -2.18 -8.60 -2.79
C VAL A 132 -1.40 -7.69 -3.73
N TYR A 133 -0.55 -8.26 -4.57
CA TYR A 133 0.24 -7.54 -5.56
C TYR A 133 -0.08 -8.04 -6.97
N GLN A 134 -0.30 -7.10 -7.88
CA GLN A 134 -0.43 -7.34 -9.31
C GLN A 134 0.78 -6.75 -10.02
N SER A 135 1.44 -7.55 -10.86
CA SER A 135 2.58 -7.12 -11.66
C SER A 135 2.11 -6.63 -13.02
N SER A 136 2.62 -5.49 -13.48
CA SER A 136 2.30 -4.98 -14.84
C SER A 136 2.73 -5.95 -15.95
N SER A 137 3.80 -6.71 -15.72
CA SER A 137 4.32 -7.68 -16.69
C SER A 137 3.52 -8.98 -16.80
N LEU A 138 2.66 -9.28 -15.82
CA LEU A 138 1.87 -10.50 -15.74
C LEU A 138 0.48 -10.13 -15.17
N PRO A 139 -0.39 -9.52 -15.97
CA PRO A 139 -1.61 -8.86 -15.49
C PRO A 139 -2.63 -9.83 -14.85
N ASP A 140 -2.57 -11.11 -15.22
CA ASP A 140 -3.37 -12.22 -14.70
C ASP A 140 -2.77 -12.85 -13.42
N VAL A 141 -1.50 -12.56 -13.10
CA VAL A 141 -0.82 -13.15 -11.94
C VAL A 141 -0.90 -12.25 -10.71
N TRP A 142 -1.78 -12.62 -9.79
CA TRP A 142 -1.98 -11.94 -8.51
C TRP A 142 -1.32 -12.70 -7.35
N ARG A 143 -0.47 -12.01 -6.58
CA ARG A 143 0.28 -12.61 -5.45
C ARG A 143 -0.31 -12.16 -4.11
N SER A 144 -0.89 -13.10 -3.36
CA SER A 144 -1.43 -12.82 -2.02
C SER A 144 -0.41 -13.13 -0.92
N THR A 145 -0.27 -12.24 0.06
CA THR A 145 0.72 -12.37 1.16
C THR A 145 0.14 -12.90 2.47
N ARG A 146 -1.20 -12.92 2.63
CA ARG A 146 -1.90 -13.14 3.91
C ARG A 146 -1.35 -12.30 5.08
N ARG A 147 -0.73 -11.16 4.78
CA ARG A 147 -0.11 -10.23 5.75
C ARG A 147 -0.75 -8.85 5.63
N SER A 148 -0.73 -8.11 6.73
CA SER A 148 -1.12 -6.70 6.76
C SER A 148 -0.15 -5.83 5.95
N MET A 149 -0.50 -4.57 5.76
CA MET A 149 0.30 -3.63 4.98
C MET A 149 1.67 -3.39 5.61
N THR A 150 1.70 -3.10 6.92
CA THR A 150 2.95 -2.84 7.64
C THR A 150 3.86 -4.06 7.72
N ALA A 151 3.29 -5.27 7.85
CA ALA A 151 4.08 -6.50 7.82
C ALA A 151 4.78 -6.71 6.46
N VAL A 152 4.08 -6.43 5.35
CA VAL A 152 4.69 -6.45 4.01
C VAL A 152 5.73 -5.36 3.84
N LEU A 153 5.46 -4.14 4.29
CA LEU A 153 6.43 -3.05 4.20
C LEU A 153 7.66 -3.29 5.07
N LEU A 154 7.54 -3.93 6.22
CA LEU A 154 8.70 -4.30 7.04
C LEU A 154 9.57 -5.37 6.38
N GLU A 155 8.96 -6.40 5.80
CA GLU A 155 9.67 -7.39 4.99
C GLU A 155 10.38 -6.70 3.82
N PHE A 156 9.69 -5.77 3.16
CA PHE A 156 10.26 -5.02 2.05
C PHE A 156 11.37 -4.06 2.51
N ALA A 157 11.22 -3.39 3.66
CA ALA A 157 12.21 -2.48 4.23
C ALA A 157 13.54 -3.18 4.53
N THR A 158 13.45 -4.40 5.06
CA THR A 158 14.61 -5.18 5.53
C THR A 158 15.20 -6.11 4.47
N SER A 159 14.49 -6.35 3.36
CA SER A 159 14.92 -7.26 2.30
C SER A 159 16.24 -6.86 1.64
N ARG A 160 17.09 -7.86 1.40
CA ARG A 160 18.35 -7.76 0.63
C ARG A 160 18.42 -8.80 -0.51
N SER A 161 17.27 -9.28 -0.97
CA SER A 161 17.20 -10.34 -1.98
C SER A 161 15.88 -10.28 -2.76
N THR A 162 15.71 -11.19 -3.71
CA THR A 162 14.45 -11.43 -4.44
C THR A 162 13.35 -12.11 -3.61
N ARG A 163 13.62 -12.46 -2.34
CA ARG A 163 12.61 -13.00 -1.42
C ARG A 163 11.82 -11.85 -0.77
N ASN A 164 11.01 -11.19 -1.58
CA ASN A 164 10.08 -10.14 -1.18
C ASN A 164 8.85 -10.16 -2.09
N LEU A 165 7.84 -9.34 -1.77
CA LEU A 165 6.57 -9.26 -2.51
C LEU A 165 6.74 -9.04 -4.03
N LEU A 166 7.60 -8.09 -4.41
CA LEU A 166 7.83 -7.73 -5.81
C LEU A 166 8.67 -8.76 -6.56
N ARG A 167 9.45 -9.59 -5.83
CA ARG A 167 10.50 -10.49 -6.36
C ARG A 167 11.67 -9.78 -7.03
N TRP A 168 11.79 -8.48 -6.83
CA TRP A 168 12.91 -7.69 -7.35
C TRP A 168 14.17 -7.93 -6.51
N ASP A 169 15.35 -7.83 -7.12
CA ASP A 169 16.59 -7.90 -6.36
C ASP A 169 16.81 -6.60 -5.57
N MET A 170 16.75 -6.73 -4.24
CA MET A 170 16.90 -5.62 -3.31
C MET A 170 18.31 -5.54 -2.71
N SER A 171 19.25 -6.37 -3.16
CA SER A 171 20.61 -6.46 -2.60
C SER A 171 21.42 -5.17 -2.78
N GLY A 172 21.28 -4.52 -3.95
CA GLY A 172 21.96 -3.27 -4.29
C GLY A 172 21.13 -2.00 -4.07
N LYS A 173 19.86 -2.10 -3.67
CA LYS A 173 18.99 -0.95 -3.45
C LYS A 173 19.16 -0.36 -2.07
N ASP A 174 19.29 0.97 -2.02
CA ASP A 174 19.39 1.70 -0.77
C ASP A 174 18.17 1.45 0.14
N ARG A 175 18.39 1.54 1.45
CA ARG A 175 17.33 1.46 2.45
C ARG A 175 17.01 2.86 2.92
N SER A 176 16.35 3.59 2.04
CA SER A 176 15.93 4.98 2.28
C SER A 176 14.54 5.21 1.71
N ILE A 177 13.99 6.38 2.02
CA ILE A 177 12.81 6.92 1.38
C ILE A 177 13.19 8.24 0.71
N GLU A 178 12.61 8.51 -0.45
CA GLU A 178 12.68 9.82 -1.11
C GLU A 178 11.34 10.53 -0.96
N LEU A 179 11.35 11.79 -0.53
CA LEU A 179 10.12 12.55 -0.27
C LEU A 179 9.59 13.18 -1.56
N PHE A 180 8.27 13.29 -1.68
CA PHE A 180 7.60 14.02 -2.78
C PHE A 180 7.28 15.47 -2.44
#